data_AF-G3AWA4-F1
#
_entry.id   AF-G3AWA4-F1
#
_cell.length_a   1.000
_cell.length_b   1.000
_cell.length_c   1.000
_cell.angle_alpha   90.00
_cell.angle_beta   90.00
_cell.angle_gamma   90.00
#
_symmetry.space_group_name_H-M   'P 1'
#
loop_
_entity.id
_entity.type
_entity.pdbx_description
1 polymer ?
#
loop_
_entity_poly.entity_id
_entity_poly.type
_entity_poly.pdbx_seq_one_letter_code
_entity_poly.pdbx_strand_id
1 'polypeptide(L)'
;MGKLTELLLHPDELKAAIQLSKYRKPLFPRNLLKESASTKRCYELLYITSRSFKAVIEELHTELKDVVMVFYLLLRALDTVEDDMTLDPKIKVPWLKSFTDLLKLKEYSFDKVNEKEVDRVTLLEFTEILTEFHKLKPAYQDIITDICKRMGDGMAKYILDEQFNVSGVATLEDYDLYCYYVAGIVGEGLTKLFVEAQFGDEVLSENNYSKAISMGLFLQKTNITRDFREDLDDGRSFWPKEVWSKYTDRLPDFTRTDSPEYQKKGVQCINELVLNALGHVEDVLVYLSHVKDPSSFNFCAIPQVMAVATLELVYNNPNVLYENVKIRRGTTCKLILNSRTYPGVVNIFRHYLRKIHHRSNVEDPHYFEIGLKIGKLEQICDMLYPDPKLIPPGVTVTNSYRELAVSRSQIDAATQEVIDLEAFKCNLTVGAVVVVLAAIVYTCVSSL
;
A
#
# COMPACT_ATOMS: atom_id res chain seq x y z
N MET A 1 2.27 3.71 26.14
CA MET A 1 2.37 5.19 26.09
C MET A 1 1.25 5.74 25.24
N GLY A 2 0.68 6.90 25.55
CA GLY A 2 -0.41 7.48 24.76
C GLY A 2 0.06 8.01 23.41
N LYS A 3 -0.85 8.07 22.41
CA LYS A 3 -0.54 8.56 21.05
C LYS A 3 0.06 9.98 21.02
N LEU A 4 -0.32 10.83 21.98
CA LEU A 4 0.20 12.19 22.10
C LEU A 4 1.63 12.22 22.67
N THR A 5 1.92 11.36 23.67
CA THR A 5 3.27 11.26 24.25
C THR A 5 4.29 10.73 23.24
N GLU A 6 3.87 9.83 22.35
CA GLU A 6 4.72 9.30 21.28
C GLU A 6 5.12 10.40 20.26
N LEU A 7 4.17 11.25 19.86
CA LEU A 7 4.47 12.38 18.97
C LEU A 7 5.36 13.44 19.65
N LEU A 8 5.18 13.69 20.95
CA LEU A 8 6.01 14.66 21.68
C LEU A 8 7.47 14.21 21.81
N LEU A 9 7.73 12.90 21.83
CA LEU A 9 9.09 12.34 21.84
C LEU A 9 9.76 12.38 20.45
N HIS A 10 9.01 12.67 19.40
CA HIS A 10 9.48 12.77 18.02
C HIS A 10 9.05 14.12 17.38
N PRO A 11 9.77 15.23 17.67
CA PRO A 11 9.34 16.58 17.28
C PRO A 11 9.15 16.77 15.76
N ASP A 12 9.96 16.09 14.96
CA ASP A 12 9.87 16.07 13.50
C ASP A 12 8.61 15.35 12.99
N GLU A 13 8.20 14.27 13.66
CA GLU A 13 6.94 13.56 13.39
C GLU A 13 5.71 14.37 13.83
N LEU A 14 5.78 15.06 14.98
CA LEU A 14 4.72 15.96 15.42
C LEU A 14 4.51 17.12 14.44
N LYS A 15 5.59 17.74 13.98
CA LYS A 15 5.54 18.78 12.96
C LYS A 15 4.87 18.27 11.68
N ALA A 16 5.22 17.07 11.22
CA ALA A 16 4.60 16.46 10.04
C ALA A 16 3.09 16.24 10.23
N ALA A 17 2.67 15.78 11.41
CA ALA A 17 1.25 15.64 11.73
C ALA A 17 0.50 17.00 11.72
N ILE A 18 1.14 18.06 12.23
CA ILE A 18 0.59 19.43 12.17
C ILE A 18 0.51 19.92 10.72
N GLN A 19 1.57 19.75 9.93
CA GLN A 19 1.59 20.15 8.52
C GLN A 19 0.48 19.46 7.72
N LEU A 20 0.36 18.14 7.87
CA LEU A 20 -0.64 17.34 7.19
C LEU A 20 -2.07 17.74 7.58
N SER A 21 -2.31 18.02 8.86
CA SER A 21 -3.66 18.30 9.36
C SER A 21 -4.12 19.75 9.18
N LYS A 22 -3.19 20.72 9.13
CA LYS A 22 -3.53 22.15 9.14
C LYS A 22 -3.19 22.89 7.84
N TYR A 23 -2.20 22.44 7.09
CA TYR A 23 -1.66 23.19 5.95
C TYR A 23 -1.89 22.50 4.62
N ARG A 24 -1.81 21.17 4.58
CA ARG A 24 -2.14 20.41 3.38
C ARG A 24 -3.63 20.51 3.10
N LYS A 25 -3.96 20.96 1.88
CA LYS A 25 -5.33 20.96 1.37
C LYS A 25 -5.51 19.80 0.40
N PRO A 26 -6.67 19.14 0.36
CA PRO A 26 -6.96 18.15 -0.67
C PRO A 26 -6.93 18.83 -2.04
N LEU A 27 -6.36 18.16 -3.05
CA LEU A 27 -6.25 18.68 -4.41
C LEU A 27 -7.64 18.95 -5.01
N PHE A 28 -8.59 18.06 -4.74
CA PHE A 28 -9.95 18.14 -5.23
C PHE A 28 -10.93 18.04 -4.05
N PRO A 29 -11.21 19.15 -3.32
CA PRO A 29 -12.12 19.10 -2.18
C PRO A 29 -13.54 18.69 -2.62
N ARG A 30 -14.16 17.78 -1.87
CA ARG A 30 -15.56 17.38 -2.10
C ARG A 30 -16.45 17.91 -0.98
N ASN A 31 -17.66 18.34 -1.32
CA ASN A 31 -18.68 18.69 -0.34
C ASN A 31 -19.80 17.65 -0.38
N LEU A 32 -19.71 16.65 0.51
CA LEU A 32 -20.68 15.56 0.59
C LEU A 32 -22.11 16.07 0.75
N LEU A 33 -22.37 17.22 1.40
CA LEU A 33 -23.74 17.71 1.62
C LEU A 33 -24.52 17.95 0.31
N LYS A 34 -23.81 18.27 -0.78
CA LYS A 34 -24.40 18.55 -2.09
C LYS A 34 -24.59 17.31 -2.97
N GLU A 35 -24.09 16.16 -2.54
CA GLU A 35 -24.12 14.91 -3.31
C GLU A 35 -25.45 14.17 -3.18
N SER A 36 -25.69 13.23 -4.10
CA SER A 36 -26.84 12.34 -4.06
C SER A 36 -26.80 11.43 -2.81
N ALA A 37 -27.96 10.91 -2.39
CA ALA A 37 -28.04 10.05 -1.20
C ALA A 37 -27.17 8.78 -1.34
N SER A 38 -27.21 8.13 -2.51
CA SER A 38 -26.42 6.93 -2.80
C SER A 38 -24.92 7.22 -2.81
N THR A 39 -24.50 8.33 -3.41
CA THR A 39 -23.09 8.77 -3.39
C THR A 39 -22.60 9.00 -1.96
N LYS A 40 -23.36 9.76 -1.15
CA LYS A 40 -23.02 9.99 0.27
C LYS A 40 -22.84 8.66 0.99
N ARG A 41 -23.79 7.73 0.79
CA ARG A 41 -23.77 6.44 1.45
C ARG A 41 -22.55 5.61 1.03
N CYS A 42 -22.20 5.59 -0.25
CA CYS A 42 -21.00 4.88 -0.70
C CYS A 42 -19.70 5.45 -0.08
N TYR A 43 -19.58 6.77 0.11
CA TYR A 43 -18.44 7.33 0.85
C TYR A 43 -18.47 6.96 2.34
N GLU A 44 -19.64 6.87 2.98
CA GLU A 44 -19.75 6.36 4.34
C GLU A 44 -19.32 4.88 4.42
N LEU A 45 -19.74 4.05 3.47
CA LEU A 45 -19.30 2.65 3.36
C LEU A 45 -17.78 2.57 3.18
N LEU A 46 -17.19 3.44 2.35
CA LEU A 46 -15.74 3.56 2.20
C LEU A 46 -15.09 3.93 3.54
N TYR A 47 -15.69 4.82 4.34
CA TYR A 47 -15.13 5.22 5.62
C TYR A 47 -15.16 4.15 6.70
N ILE A 48 -16.17 3.28 6.65
CA ILE A 48 -16.36 2.13 7.55
C ILE A 48 -15.32 1.06 7.20
N THR A 49 -15.24 0.70 5.92
CA THR A 49 -14.43 -0.42 5.41
C THR A 49 -12.97 -0.08 5.13
N SER A 50 -12.63 1.21 5.12
CA SER A 50 -11.27 1.66 4.82
C SER A 50 -10.74 2.62 5.87
N ARG A 51 -9.62 2.23 6.49
CA ARG A 51 -8.86 3.11 7.38
C ARG A 51 -7.91 4.00 6.60
N SER A 52 -7.02 3.37 5.82
CA SER A 52 -5.91 4.05 5.16
C SER A 52 -6.25 4.48 3.72
N PHE A 53 -6.96 3.64 2.96
CA PHE A 53 -7.24 3.92 1.54
C PHE A 53 -8.25 5.04 1.34
N LYS A 54 -9.21 5.25 2.26
CA LYS A 54 -10.19 6.35 2.12
C LYS A 54 -9.54 7.71 1.87
N ALA A 55 -8.48 8.03 2.61
CA ALA A 55 -7.85 9.35 2.53
C ALA A 55 -7.19 9.57 1.17
N VAL A 56 -6.61 8.53 0.58
CA VAL A 56 -5.98 8.64 -0.75
C VAL A 56 -6.98 8.58 -1.88
N ILE A 57 -8.09 7.85 -1.73
CA ILE A 57 -9.19 7.81 -2.73
C ILE A 57 -9.85 9.19 -2.81
N GLU A 58 -10.13 9.84 -1.68
CA GLU A 58 -10.77 11.16 -1.65
C GLU A 58 -9.96 12.28 -2.30
N GLU A 59 -8.64 12.10 -2.41
CA GLU A 59 -7.74 13.05 -3.03
C GLU A 59 -7.67 12.93 -4.54
N LEU A 60 -8.18 11.85 -5.13
CA LEU A 60 -8.18 11.64 -6.57
C LEU A 60 -8.92 12.75 -7.32
N HIS A 61 -8.50 12.95 -8.56
CA HIS A 61 -9.19 13.80 -9.52
C HIS A 61 -10.65 13.37 -9.68
N THR A 62 -11.54 14.34 -9.87
CA THR A 62 -13.01 14.11 -9.92
C THR A 62 -13.42 13.06 -10.95
N GLU A 63 -12.68 12.96 -12.06
CA GLU A 63 -12.85 11.93 -13.10
C GLU A 63 -12.75 10.48 -12.57
N LEU A 64 -11.81 10.21 -11.66
CA LEU A 64 -11.55 8.86 -11.16
C LEU A 64 -11.98 8.63 -9.72
N LYS A 65 -12.28 9.69 -8.97
CA LYS A 65 -12.60 9.58 -7.55
C LYS A 65 -13.75 8.62 -7.26
N ASP A 66 -14.87 8.80 -7.96
CA ASP A 66 -16.06 7.94 -7.79
C ASP A 66 -15.86 6.56 -8.42
N VAL A 67 -15.12 6.49 -9.52
CA VAL A 67 -14.78 5.24 -10.19
C VAL A 67 -13.98 4.33 -9.26
N VAL A 68 -12.91 4.86 -8.65
CA VAL A 68 -12.04 4.10 -7.73
C VAL A 68 -12.74 3.81 -6.41
N MET A 69 -13.61 4.71 -5.92
CA MET A 69 -14.44 4.45 -4.74
C MET A 69 -15.38 3.26 -4.96
N VAL A 70 -16.13 3.26 -6.06
CA VAL A 70 -17.03 2.14 -6.42
C VAL A 70 -16.22 0.86 -6.61
N PHE A 71 -15.11 0.94 -7.34
CA PHE A 71 -14.24 -0.20 -7.57
C PHE A 71 -13.74 -0.81 -6.25
N TYR A 72 -13.27 0.03 -5.31
CA TYR A 72 -12.85 -0.43 -3.98
C TYR A 72 -13.97 -1.14 -3.23
N LEU A 73 -15.19 -0.59 -3.21
CA LEU A 73 -16.32 -1.19 -2.49
C LEU A 73 -16.74 -2.54 -3.10
N LEU A 74 -16.70 -2.68 -4.43
CA LEU A 74 -16.99 -3.95 -5.10
C LEU A 74 -15.94 -5.02 -4.77
N LEU A 75 -14.66 -4.65 -4.76
CA LEU A 75 -13.59 -5.55 -4.35
C LEU A 75 -13.70 -5.92 -2.87
N ARG A 76 -14.05 -4.97 -2.01
CA ARG A 76 -14.28 -5.21 -0.59
C ARG A 76 -15.44 -6.19 -0.36
N ALA A 77 -16.51 -6.09 -1.14
CA ALA A 77 -17.62 -7.04 -1.09
C ALA A 77 -17.19 -8.46 -1.50
N LEU A 78 -16.34 -8.60 -2.53
CA LEU A 78 -15.73 -9.88 -2.92
C LEU A 78 -14.87 -10.46 -1.79
N ASP A 79 -13.92 -9.66 -1.26
CA ASP A 79 -13.06 -10.05 -0.14
C ASP A 79 -13.88 -10.51 1.07
N THR A 80 -14.94 -9.77 1.42
CA THR A 80 -15.79 -10.10 2.59
C THR A 80 -16.45 -11.48 2.46
N VAL A 81 -16.85 -11.89 1.26
CA VAL A 81 -17.39 -13.23 1.02
C VAL A 81 -16.29 -14.29 0.99
N GLU A 82 -15.10 -13.94 0.48
CA GLU A 82 -13.95 -14.84 0.40
C GLU A 82 -13.36 -15.17 1.78
N ASP A 83 -13.13 -14.16 2.61
CA ASP A 83 -12.50 -14.27 3.94
C ASP A 83 -13.42 -14.91 4.99
N ASP A 84 -14.74 -14.96 4.77
CA ASP A 84 -15.68 -15.52 5.76
C ASP A 84 -15.58 -17.04 5.87
N MET A 85 -14.81 -17.52 6.84
CA MET A 85 -14.62 -18.94 7.13
C MET A 85 -15.88 -19.65 7.66
N THR A 86 -16.93 -18.91 8.03
CA THR A 86 -18.21 -19.49 8.49
C THR A 86 -19.17 -19.81 7.34
N LEU A 87 -18.91 -19.26 6.15
CA LEU A 87 -19.74 -19.46 4.97
C LEU A 87 -19.35 -20.75 4.23
N ASP A 88 -20.33 -21.65 4.00
CA ASP A 88 -20.12 -22.90 3.25
C ASP A 88 -19.53 -22.60 1.85
N PRO A 89 -18.42 -23.24 1.45
CA PRO A 89 -17.86 -23.15 0.10
C PRO A 89 -18.90 -23.36 -1.02
N LYS A 90 -19.94 -24.17 -0.79
CA LYS A 90 -21.05 -24.40 -1.74
C LYS A 90 -21.92 -23.17 -1.97
N ILE A 91 -21.90 -22.18 -1.07
CA ILE A 91 -22.56 -20.88 -1.24
C ILE A 91 -21.56 -19.87 -1.80
N LYS A 92 -20.34 -19.87 -1.24
CA LYS A 92 -19.25 -18.93 -1.57
C LYS A 92 -18.85 -19.01 -3.05
N VAL A 93 -18.56 -20.21 -3.54
CA VAL A 93 -18.02 -20.41 -4.90
C VAL A 93 -19.02 -20.01 -6.00
N PRO A 94 -20.30 -20.43 -5.97
CA PRO A 94 -21.27 -19.94 -6.95
C PRO A 94 -21.45 -18.43 -6.89
N TRP A 95 -21.47 -17.84 -5.68
CA TRP A 95 -21.63 -16.40 -5.52
C TRP A 95 -20.49 -15.62 -6.19
N LEU A 96 -19.23 -15.98 -5.88
CA LEU A 96 -18.03 -15.37 -6.46
C LEU A 96 -18.03 -15.45 -8.00
N LYS A 97 -18.39 -16.60 -8.56
CA LYS A 97 -18.46 -16.80 -10.03
C LYS A 97 -19.61 -16.01 -10.68
N SER A 98 -20.73 -15.85 -9.97
CA SER A 98 -21.88 -15.09 -10.45
C SER A 98 -21.77 -13.57 -10.28
N PHE A 99 -20.66 -13.06 -9.72
CA PHE A 99 -20.55 -11.66 -9.34
C PHE A 99 -20.80 -10.69 -10.52
N THR A 100 -20.37 -11.05 -11.73
CA THR A 100 -20.65 -10.25 -12.94
C THR A 100 -22.13 -10.13 -13.29
N ASP A 101 -22.94 -11.13 -12.95
CA ASP A 101 -24.38 -11.07 -13.13
C ASP A 101 -25.04 -10.23 -12.03
N LEU A 102 -24.48 -10.24 -10.81
CA LEU A 102 -24.91 -9.37 -9.73
C LEU A 102 -24.72 -7.88 -10.08
N LEU A 103 -23.63 -7.53 -10.78
CA LEU A 103 -23.38 -6.15 -11.24
C LEU A 103 -24.44 -5.63 -12.22
N LYS A 104 -25.21 -6.50 -12.88
CA LYS A 104 -26.29 -6.12 -13.81
C LYS A 104 -27.63 -5.87 -13.10
N LEU A 105 -27.77 -6.30 -11.85
CA LEU A 105 -28.99 -6.14 -11.08
C LEU A 105 -29.16 -4.69 -10.64
N LYS A 106 -30.40 -4.21 -10.53
CA LYS A 106 -30.68 -2.87 -9.97
C LYS A 106 -30.66 -2.85 -8.46
N GLU A 107 -31.10 -3.93 -7.84
CA GLU A 107 -31.20 -4.10 -6.40
C GLU A 107 -30.68 -5.48 -6.03
N TYR A 108 -29.82 -5.53 -5.02
CA TYR A 108 -29.29 -6.78 -4.50
C TYR A 108 -28.76 -6.56 -3.07
N SER A 109 -28.93 -7.57 -2.23
CA SER A 109 -28.32 -7.63 -0.91
C SER A 109 -27.95 -9.08 -0.59
N PHE A 110 -26.90 -9.25 0.21
CA PHE A 110 -26.43 -10.56 0.62
C PHE A 110 -26.20 -10.59 2.14
N ASP A 111 -27.13 -11.25 2.85
CA ASP A 111 -27.13 -11.35 4.31
C ASP A 111 -26.92 -12.81 4.77
N LYS A 112 -25.81 -13.39 4.34
CA LYS A 112 -25.39 -14.74 4.75
C LYS A 112 -23.99 -14.78 5.37
N VAL A 113 -23.29 -13.66 5.37
CA VAL A 113 -21.97 -13.53 5.99
C VAL A 113 -22.09 -13.34 7.49
N ASN A 114 -21.02 -13.64 8.21
CA ASN A 114 -20.90 -13.53 9.65
C ASN A 114 -21.30 -12.13 10.14
N GLU A 115 -22.22 -12.06 11.10
CA GLU A 115 -22.71 -10.80 11.68
C GLU A 115 -21.60 -9.96 12.35
N LYS A 116 -20.51 -10.61 12.76
CA LYS A 116 -19.35 -9.94 13.37
C LYS A 116 -18.43 -9.28 12.35
N GLU A 117 -18.56 -9.62 11.06
CA GLU A 117 -17.75 -9.03 10.02
C GLU A 117 -18.20 -7.57 9.81
N VAL A 118 -17.29 -6.62 10.05
CA VAL A 118 -17.59 -5.20 9.96
C VAL A 118 -17.86 -4.80 8.50
N ASP A 119 -17.17 -5.44 7.57
CA ASP A 119 -17.26 -5.13 6.15
C ASP A 119 -18.54 -5.68 5.48
N ARG A 120 -19.34 -6.49 6.21
CA ARG A 120 -20.64 -7.03 5.73
C ARG A 120 -21.61 -5.96 5.26
N VAL A 121 -21.48 -4.73 5.77
CA VAL A 121 -22.32 -3.61 5.36
C VAL A 121 -22.27 -3.35 3.84
N THR A 122 -21.14 -3.65 3.18
CA THR A 122 -21.02 -3.56 1.72
C THR A 122 -21.90 -4.54 0.97
N LEU A 123 -22.16 -5.71 1.58
CA LEU A 123 -23.02 -6.76 1.02
C LEU A 123 -24.49 -6.53 1.32
N LEU A 124 -24.80 -5.99 2.51
CA LEU A 124 -26.18 -5.65 2.89
C LEU A 124 -26.72 -4.48 2.07
N GLU A 125 -25.88 -3.48 1.81
CA GLU A 125 -26.24 -2.25 1.12
C GLU A 125 -25.70 -2.22 -0.31
N PHE A 126 -25.51 -3.39 -0.91
CA PHE A 126 -24.91 -3.54 -2.23
C PHE A 126 -25.68 -2.79 -3.32
N THR A 127 -27.00 -2.61 -3.18
CA THR A 127 -27.84 -1.76 -4.03
C THR A 127 -27.31 -0.32 -4.18
N GLU A 128 -26.78 0.29 -3.12
CA GLU A 128 -26.25 1.66 -3.18
C GLU A 128 -24.97 1.70 -4.04
N ILE A 129 -24.13 0.68 -3.91
CA ILE A 129 -22.90 0.51 -4.70
C ILE A 129 -23.25 0.29 -6.17
N LEU A 130 -24.25 -0.57 -6.47
CA LEU A 130 -24.73 -0.82 -7.82
C LEU A 130 -25.30 0.46 -8.48
N THR A 131 -26.02 1.27 -7.70
CA THR A 131 -26.58 2.54 -8.18
C THR A 131 -25.47 3.50 -8.63
N GLU A 132 -24.37 3.60 -7.87
CA GLU A 132 -23.22 4.42 -8.29
C GLU A 132 -22.44 3.76 -9.45
N PHE A 133 -22.29 2.44 -9.46
CA PHE A 133 -21.66 1.69 -10.53
C PHE A 133 -22.33 1.94 -11.89
N HIS A 134 -23.67 1.92 -11.97
CA HIS A 134 -24.39 2.17 -13.22
C HIS A 134 -24.33 3.61 -13.72
N LYS A 135 -23.95 4.57 -12.86
CA LYS A 135 -23.72 5.98 -13.24
C LYS A 135 -22.36 6.18 -13.92
N LEU A 136 -21.42 5.24 -13.78
CA LEU A 136 -20.08 5.35 -14.34
C LEU A 136 -20.12 5.28 -15.88
N LYS A 137 -19.07 5.78 -16.54
CA LYS A 137 -18.93 5.64 -18.00
C LYS A 137 -18.84 4.15 -18.38
N PRO A 138 -19.38 3.72 -19.55
CA PRO A 138 -19.32 2.32 -19.98
C PRO A 138 -17.91 1.72 -19.95
N ALA A 139 -16.90 2.46 -20.41
CA ALA A 139 -15.50 1.99 -20.39
C ALA A 139 -15.02 1.63 -18.97
N TYR A 140 -15.39 2.41 -17.96
CA TYR A 140 -15.05 2.11 -16.56
C TYR A 140 -15.83 0.92 -16.01
N GLN A 141 -17.12 0.78 -16.38
CA GLN A 141 -17.92 -0.37 -15.99
C GLN A 141 -17.35 -1.67 -16.55
N ASP A 142 -16.92 -1.67 -17.81
CA ASP A 142 -16.31 -2.82 -18.48
C ASP A 142 -15.00 -3.24 -17.80
N ILE A 143 -14.13 -2.27 -17.49
CA ILE A 143 -12.86 -2.52 -16.78
C ILE A 143 -13.14 -3.14 -15.40
N ILE A 144 -14.01 -2.52 -14.60
CA ILE A 144 -14.34 -3.00 -13.25
C ILE A 144 -14.95 -4.41 -13.32
N THR A 145 -15.85 -4.65 -14.28
CA THR A 145 -16.51 -5.95 -14.44
C THR A 145 -15.52 -7.06 -14.80
N ASP A 146 -14.57 -6.80 -15.72
CA ASP A 146 -13.51 -7.76 -16.08
C ASP A 146 -12.67 -8.15 -14.87
N ILE A 147 -12.24 -7.15 -14.10
CA ILE A 147 -11.39 -7.36 -12.92
C ILE A 147 -12.14 -8.13 -11.83
N CYS A 148 -13.36 -7.72 -11.49
CA CYS A 148 -14.18 -8.42 -10.50
C CYS A 148 -14.45 -9.87 -10.92
N LYS A 149 -14.66 -10.13 -12.23
CA LYS A 149 -14.83 -11.48 -12.75
C LYS A 149 -13.59 -12.34 -12.49
N ARG A 150 -12.42 -11.85 -12.90
CA ARG A 150 -11.15 -12.59 -12.80
C ARG A 150 -10.73 -12.81 -11.36
N MET A 151 -10.97 -11.83 -10.49
CA MET A 151 -10.73 -11.94 -9.05
C MET A 151 -11.67 -12.98 -8.42
N GLY A 152 -12.98 -12.91 -8.68
CA GLY A 152 -13.95 -13.89 -8.19
C GLY A 152 -13.67 -15.32 -8.69
N ASP A 153 -13.31 -15.49 -9.97
CA ASP A 153 -12.90 -16.78 -10.54
C ASP A 153 -11.62 -17.33 -9.86
N GLY A 154 -10.63 -16.46 -9.60
CA GLY A 154 -9.39 -16.79 -8.92
C GLY A 154 -9.59 -17.20 -7.46
N MET A 155 -10.34 -16.41 -6.70
CA MET A 155 -10.72 -16.71 -5.31
C MET A 155 -11.47 -18.04 -5.22
N ALA A 156 -12.45 -18.26 -6.11
CA ALA A 156 -13.18 -19.51 -6.17
C ALA A 156 -12.29 -20.72 -6.45
N LYS A 157 -11.22 -20.55 -7.26
CA LYS A 157 -10.24 -21.61 -7.52
C LYS A 157 -9.48 -21.97 -6.24
N TYR A 158 -9.00 -21.00 -5.47
CA TYR A 158 -8.25 -21.25 -4.23
C TYR A 158 -9.12 -21.87 -3.14
N ILE A 159 -10.39 -21.45 -3.01
CA ILE A 159 -11.32 -22.05 -2.04
C ILE A 159 -11.53 -23.55 -2.33
N LEU A 160 -11.58 -23.93 -3.61
CA LEU A 160 -11.78 -25.31 -4.04
C LEU A 160 -10.49 -26.15 -4.05
N ASP A 161 -9.33 -25.53 -3.86
CA ASP A 161 -8.05 -26.22 -3.90
C ASP A 161 -7.81 -26.92 -2.54
N GLU A 162 -8.09 -28.22 -2.50
CA GLU A 162 -7.85 -29.06 -1.31
C GLU A 162 -6.37 -29.07 -0.90
N GLN A 163 -5.43 -28.93 -1.84
CA GLN A 163 -4.00 -28.87 -1.51
C GLN A 163 -3.64 -27.52 -0.89
N PHE A 164 -4.19 -26.42 -1.37
CA PHE A 164 -4.04 -25.11 -0.72
C PHE A 164 -4.61 -25.11 0.70
N ASN A 165 -5.78 -25.70 0.90
CA ASN A 165 -6.40 -25.80 2.23
C ASN A 165 -5.61 -26.70 3.21
N VAL A 166 -4.86 -27.69 2.71
CA VAL A 166 -4.07 -28.63 3.53
C VAL A 166 -2.61 -28.20 3.71
N SER A 167 -2.00 -27.60 2.69
CA SER A 167 -0.56 -27.30 2.64
C SER A 167 -0.23 -25.81 2.54
N GLY A 168 -1.24 -24.94 2.43
CA GLY A 168 -1.07 -23.52 2.16
C GLY A 168 -0.48 -23.24 0.79
N VAL A 169 0.17 -22.08 0.65
CA VAL A 169 0.99 -21.74 -0.52
C VAL A 169 2.22 -22.67 -0.56
N ALA A 170 2.35 -23.51 -1.59
CA ALA A 170 3.41 -24.51 -1.65
C ALA A 170 4.73 -23.93 -2.21
N THR A 171 4.69 -23.33 -3.39
CA THR A 171 5.87 -22.81 -4.12
C THR A 171 5.91 -21.28 -4.16
N LEU A 172 7.05 -20.71 -4.55
CA LEU A 172 7.15 -19.28 -4.86
C LEU A 172 6.26 -18.88 -6.06
N GLU A 173 6.06 -19.77 -7.03
CA GLU A 173 5.12 -19.53 -8.14
C GLU A 173 3.67 -19.49 -7.66
N ASP A 174 3.28 -20.38 -6.74
CA ASP A 174 1.94 -20.34 -6.11
C ASP A 174 1.75 -19.06 -5.30
N TYR A 175 2.83 -18.59 -4.65
CA TYR A 175 2.83 -17.35 -3.89
C TYR A 175 2.61 -16.14 -4.80
N ASP A 176 3.32 -16.07 -5.92
CA ASP A 176 3.15 -15.02 -6.94
C ASP A 176 1.76 -15.07 -7.55
N LEU A 177 1.25 -16.26 -7.84
CA LEU A 177 -0.08 -16.46 -8.40
C LEU A 177 -1.17 -16.03 -7.42
N TYR A 178 -1.04 -16.39 -6.14
CA TYR A 178 -1.98 -15.95 -5.11
C TYR A 178 -1.98 -14.43 -4.97
N CYS A 179 -0.79 -13.83 -4.81
CA CYS A 179 -0.65 -12.37 -4.75
C CYS A 179 -1.16 -11.68 -6.02
N TYR A 180 -1.04 -12.31 -7.19
CA TYR A 180 -1.60 -11.81 -8.43
C TYR A 180 -3.13 -11.71 -8.36
N TYR A 181 -3.82 -12.79 -7.96
CA TYR A 181 -5.29 -12.77 -7.94
C TYR A 181 -5.88 -11.78 -6.92
N VAL A 182 -5.25 -11.61 -5.76
CA VAL A 182 -5.80 -10.76 -4.69
C VAL A 182 -5.32 -9.31 -4.73
N ALA A 183 -4.18 -9.02 -5.39
CA ALA A 183 -3.61 -7.67 -5.42
C ALA A 183 -3.05 -7.25 -6.79
N GLY A 184 -2.41 -8.16 -7.53
CA GLY A 184 -1.84 -7.86 -8.86
C GLY A 184 -2.90 -7.45 -9.88
N ILE A 185 -4.02 -8.17 -9.94
CA ILE A 185 -5.16 -7.86 -10.83
C ILE A 185 -5.77 -6.49 -10.48
N VAL A 186 -5.80 -6.12 -9.19
CA VAL A 186 -6.26 -4.79 -8.76
C VAL A 186 -5.35 -3.68 -9.34
N GLY A 187 -4.03 -3.91 -9.34
CA GLY A 187 -3.06 -3.03 -9.98
C GLY A 187 -3.31 -2.88 -11.49
N GLU A 188 -3.59 -3.99 -12.19
CA GLU A 188 -3.99 -3.97 -13.62
C GLU A 188 -5.27 -3.14 -13.83
N GLY A 189 -6.31 -3.36 -13.02
CA GLY A 189 -7.57 -2.63 -13.09
C GLY A 189 -7.38 -1.13 -12.91
N LEU A 190 -6.67 -0.72 -11.86
CA LEU A 190 -6.35 0.68 -11.62
C LEU A 190 -5.55 1.29 -12.77
N THR A 191 -4.62 0.54 -13.35
CA THR A 191 -3.84 1.00 -14.51
C THR A 191 -4.72 1.26 -15.72
N LYS A 192 -5.64 0.33 -16.04
CA LYS A 192 -6.62 0.52 -17.13
C LYS A 192 -7.46 1.78 -16.90
N LEU A 193 -7.91 2.02 -15.67
CA LEU A 193 -8.63 3.25 -15.32
C LEU A 193 -7.78 4.52 -15.51
N PHE A 194 -6.51 4.50 -15.11
CA PHE A 194 -5.61 5.64 -15.29
C PHE A 194 -5.31 5.94 -16.76
N VAL A 195 -5.11 4.91 -17.58
CA VAL A 195 -4.88 5.07 -19.03
C VAL A 195 -6.14 5.60 -19.72
N GLU A 196 -7.30 5.04 -19.40
CA GLU A 196 -8.60 5.50 -19.94
C GLU A 196 -8.88 6.97 -19.58
N ALA A 197 -8.53 7.40 -18.36
CA ALA A 197 -8.64 8.79 -17.92
C ALA A 197 -7.51 9.71 -18.44
N GLN A 198 -6.55 9.19 -19.22
CA GLN A 198 -5.36 9.91 -19.70
C GLN A 198 -4.45 10.45 -18.58
N PHE A 199 -4.43 9.76 -17.45
CA PHE A 199 -3.63 10.10 -16.26
C PHE A 199 -2.35 9.28 -16.13
N GLY A 200 -2.17 8.25 -16.96
CA GLY A 200 -0.95 7.46 -17.07
C GLY A 200 -0.58 7.20 -18.53
N ASP A 201 0.71 6.94 -18.78
CA ASP A 201 1.21 6.62 -20.12
C ASP A 201 0.70 5.23 -20.57
N GLU A 202 0.41 5.07 -21.87
CA GLU A 202 -0.02 3.78 -22.45
C GLU A 202 1.02 2.66 -22.24
N VAL A 203 2.29 3.01 -22.07
CA VAL A 203 3.42 2.10 -21.75
C VAL A 203 3.14 1.27 -20.50
N LEU A 204 2.30 1.76 -19.58
CA LEU A 204 1.88 0.98 -18.40
C LEU A 204 1.10 -0.30 -18.75
N SER A 205 0.55 -0.38 -19.97
CA SER A 205 -0.16 -1.56 -20.47
C SER A 205 0.73 -2.57 -21.19
N GLU A 206 2.00 -2.24 -21.43
CA GLU A 206 2.96 -3.15 -22.09
C GLU A 206 3.29 -4.37 -21.23
N ASN A 207 3.80 -5.43 -21.87
CA ASN A 207 4.21 -6.68 -21.23
C ASN A 207 3.14 -7.26 -20.29
N ASN A 208 1.86 -7.21 -20.72
CA ASN A 208 0.72 -7.67 -19.94
C ASN A 208 0.65 -7.04 -18.54
N TYR A 209 0.87 -5.73 -18.44
CA TYR A 209 0.77 -4.97 -17.19
C TYR A 209 1.76 -5.43 -16.10
N SER A 210 2.91 -6.01 -16.47
CA SER A 210 3.86 -6.62 -15.51
C SER A 210 4.28 -5.68 -14.38
N LYS A 211 4.44 -4.39 -14.68
CA LYS A 211 4.79 -3.35 -13.68
C LYS A 211 3.63 -3.05 -12.74
N ALA A 212 2.40 -3.00 -13.26
CA ALA A 212 1.20 -2.83 -12.45
C ALA A 212 0.95 -4.03 -11.53
N ILE A 213 1.19 -5.24 -12.03
CA ILE A 213 1.14 -6.47 -11.24
C ILE A 213 2.18 -6.40 -10.11
N SER A 214 3.41 -6.00 -10.41
CA SER A 214 4.48 -5.85 -9.41
C SER A 214 4.14 -4.82 -8.31
N MET A 215 3.43 -3.74 -8.66
CA MET A 215 2.90 -2.79 -7.66
C MET A 215 1.97 -3.49 -6.65
N GLY A 216 1.08 -4.37 -7.11
CA GLY A 216 0.19 -5.14 -6.24
C GLY A 216 0.93 -6.20 -5.42
N LEU A 217 1.83 -6.96 -6.06
CA LEU A 217 2.64 -7.99 -5.40
C LEU A 217 3.52 -7.38 -4.29
N PHE A 218 4.15 -6.23 -4.51
CA PHE A 218 4.98 -5.57 -3.50
C PHE A 218 4.18 -5.26 -2.22
N LEU A 219 2.98 -4.70 -2.38
CA LEU A 219 2.09 -4.39 -1.24
C LEU A 219 1.66 -5.67 -0.52
N GLN A 220 1.21 -6.67 -1.28
CA GLN A 220 0.65 -7.89 -0.72
C GLN A 220 1.71 -8.71 0.00
N LYS A 221 2.89 -8.89 -0.59
CA LYS A 221 4.00 -9.61 0.04
C LYS A 221 4.50 -8.92 1.31
N THR A 222 4.51 -7.59 1.32
CA THR A 222 4.83 -6.81 2.52
C THR A 222 3.82 -7.05 3.63
N ASN A 223 2.51 -7.06 3.31
CA ASN A 223 1.47 -7.33 4.29
C ASN A 223 1.55 -8.76 4.83
N ILE A 224 1.66 -9.77 3.95
CA ILE A 224 1.80 -11.19 4.34
C ILE A 224 3.01 -11.42 5.25
N THR A 225 4.13 -10.72 4.98
CA THR A 225 5.32 -10.83 5.84
C THR A 225 5.08 -10.21 7.21
N ARG A 226 4.38 -9.06 7.28
CA ARG A 226 4.09 -8.33 8.52
C ARG A 226 3.04 -9.01 9.39
N ASP A 227 1.96 -9.49 8.79
CA ASP A 227 0.75 -9.94 9.50
C ASP A 227 0.81 -11.42 9.93
N PHE A 228 1.98 -12.05 9.86
CA PHE A 228 2.23 -13.45 10.18
C PHE A 228 1.54 -13.97 11.46
N ARG A 229 1.64 -13.25 12.57
CA ARG A 229 1.01 -13.65 13.84
C ARG A 229 -0.52 -13.62 13.77
N GLU A 230 -1.07 -12.58 13.15
CA GLU A 230 -2.52 -12.37 13.00
C GLU A 230 -3.10 -13.45 12.09
N ASP A 231 -2.44 -13.73 10.97
CA ASP A 231 -2.83 -14.80 10.06
C ASP A 231 -2.84 -16.18 10.75
N LEU A 232 -1.81 -16.48 11.56
CA LEU A 232 -1.76 -17.73 12.33
C LEU A 232 -2.84 -17.83 13.40
N ASP A 233 -3.20 -16.72 14.06
CA ASP A 233 -4.29 -16.68 15.05
C ASP A 233 -5.65 -16.98 14.41
N ASP A 234 -5.84 -16.54 13.17
CA ASP A 234 -7.03 -16.81 12.36
C ASP A 234 -7.00 -18.19 11.66
N GLY A 235 -5.94 -18.98 11.87
CA GLY A 235 -5.78 -20.30 11.25
C GLY A 235 -5.40 -20.26 9.76
N ARG A 236 -4.90 -19.12 9.28
CA ARG A 236 -4.45 -18.89 7.89
C ARG A 236 -2.93 -19.01 7.78
N SER A 237 -2.44 -19.31 6.58
CA SER A 237 -1.00 -19.40 6.30
C SER A 237 -0.70 -19.05 4.86
N PHE A 238 -0.01 -17.93 4.65
CA PHE A 238 0.34 -17.41 3.33
C PHE A 238 1.84 -17.44 3.02
N TRP A 239 2.67 -17.84 3.99
CA TRP A 239 4.10 -17.99 3.75
C TRP A 239 4.35 -19.24 2.90
N PRO A 240 5.11 -19.14 1.78
CA PRO A 240 5.34 -20.27 0.89
C PRO A 240 6.13 -21.38 1.59
N LYS A 241 5.64 -22.61 1.51
CA LYS A 241 6.27 -23.82 2.08
C LYS A 241 7.69 -24.02 1.58
N GLU A 242 7.93 -23.77 0.30
CA GLU A 242 9.26 -23.79 -0.29
C GLU A 242 10.28 -22.93 0.48
N VAL A 243 9.85 -21.80 1.05
CA VAL A 243 10.71 -20.92 1.84
C VAL A 243 10.78 -21.38 3.30
N TRP A 244 9.64 -21.44 4.00
CA TRP A 244 9.67 -21.65 5.45
C TRP A 244 10.14 -23.05 5.85
N SER A 245 9.94 -24.07 4.99
CA SER A 245 10.37 -25.45 5.27
C SER A 245 11.89 -25.65 5.29
N LYS A 246 12.66 -24.68 4.78
CA LYS A 246 14.13 -24.64 4.92
C LYS A 246 14.56 -24.45 6.37
N TYR A 247 13.68 -23.91 7.21
CA TYR A 247 13.99 -23.42 8.56
C TYR A 247 13.25 -24.19 9.65
N THR A 248 12.08 -24.75 9.36
CA THR A 248 11.27 -25.47 10.36
C THR A 248 10.39 -26.52 9.70
N ASP A 249 10.06 -27.58 10.43
CA ASP A 249 9.15 -28.63 9.96
C ASP A 249 7.69 -28.15 9.91
N ARG A 250 7.32 -27.20 10.77
CA ARG A 250 5.98 -26.59 10.79
C ARG A 250 6.08 -25.09 10.99
N LEU A 251 5.34 -24.34 10.18
CA LEU A 251 5.32 -22.88 10.24
C LEU A 251 5.01 -22.30 11.65
N PRO A 252 4.05 -22.83 12.43
CA PRO A 252 3.77 -22.31 13.77
C PRO A 252 4.92 -22.49 14.77
N ASP A 253 5.90 -23.35 14.50
CA ASP A 253 7.03 -23.54 15.41
C ASP A 253 7.91 -22.27 15.51
N PHE A 254 7.84 -21.34 14.55
CA PHE A 254 8.52 -20.03 14.68
C PHE A 254 8.02 -19.17 15.84
N THR A 255 6.80 -19.42 16.35
CA THR A 255 6.24 -18.63 17.46
C THR A 255 6.57 -19.23 18.82
N ARG A 256 7.36 -20.30 18.86
CA ARG A 256 7.78 -20.95 20.09
C ARG A 256 8.86 -20.14 20.80
N THR A 257 8.70 -20.03 22.11
CA THR A 257 9.62 -19.28 22.98
C THR A 257 10.51 -20.19 23.84
N ASP A 258 10.41 -21.51 23.65
CA ASP A 258 11.15 -22.51 24.42
C ASP A 258 12.58 -22.74 23.92
N SER A 259 12.91 -22.29 22.69
CA SER A 259 14.27 -22.30 22.15
C SER A 259 14.55 -21.02 21.35
N PRO A 260 15.72 -20.38 21.56
CA PRO A 260 16.13 -19.22 20.75
C PRO A 260 16.40 -19.59 19.28
N GLU A 261 16.54 -20.87 18.96
CA GLU A 261 16.79 -21.35 17.61
C GLU A 261 15.59 -21.11 16.67
N TYR A 262 14.36 -21.34 17.14
CA TYR A 262 13.15 -21.09 16.35
C TYR A 262 13.01 -19.62 15.98
N GLN A 263 13.29 -18.72 16.93
CA GLN A 263 13.30 -17.29 16.65
C GLN A 263 14.38 -16.92 15.63
N LYS A 264 15.62 -17.43 15.78
CA LYS A 264 16.70 -17.15 14.83
C LYS A 264 16.32 -17.60 13.43
N LYS A 265 15.81 -18.82 13.29
CA LYS A 265 15.38 -19.40 12.01
C LYS A 265 14.16 -18.69 11.42
N GLY A 266 13.21 -18.27 12.25
CA GLY A 266 12.06 -17.45 11.83
C GLY A 266 12.50 -16.09 11.29
N VAL A 267 13.48 -15.43 11.94
CA VAL A 267 14.05 -14.17 11.43
C VAL A 267 14.77 -14.37 10.10
N GLN A 268 15.51 -15.46 9.92
CA GLN A 268 16.15 -15.78 8.62
C GLN A 268 15.11 -16.01 7.52
N CYS A 269 14.00 -16.70 7.85
CA CYS A 269 12.86 -16.87 6.94
C CYS A 269 12.22 -15.52 6.56
N ILE A 270 12.03 -14.60 7.53
CA ILE A 270 11.55 -13.24 7.26
C ILE A 270 12.49 -12.53 6.27
N ASN A 271 13.80 -12.64 6.47
CA ASN A 271 14.79 -11.97 5.62
C ASN A 271 14.75 -12.48 4.18
N GLU A 272 14.51 -13.78 3.96
CA GLU A 272 14.29 -14.34 2.62
C GLU A 272 13.00 -13.83 1.96
N LEU A 273 11.90 -13.70 2.73
CA LEU A 273 10.65 -13.12 2.21
C LEU A 273 10.80 -11.63 1.89
N VAL A 274 11.55 -10.87 2.71
CA VAL A 274 11.90 -9.47 2.41
C VAL A 274 12.72 -9.39 1.14
N LEU A 275 13.72 -10.25 0.96
CA LEU A 275 14.54 -10.31 -0.26
C LEU A 275 13.67 -10.56 -1.50
N ASN A 276 12.70 -11.48 -1.40
CA ASN A 276 11.73 -11.76 -2.46
C ASN A 276 10.87 -10.52 -2.77
N ALA A 277 10.34 -9.84 -1.74
CA ALA A 277 9.54 -8.62 -1.92
C ALA A 277 10.34 -7.47 -2.54
N LEU A 278 11.63 -7.31 -2.18
CA LEU A 278 12.53 -6.32 -2.77
C LEU A 278 12.72 -6.51 -4.29
N GLY A 279 12.41 -7.69 -4.82
CA GLY A 279 12.41 -7.96 -6.26
C GLY A 279 11.49 -7.04 -7.08
N HIS A 280 10.42 -6.52 -6.48
CA HIS A 280 9.41 -5.69 -7.16
C HIS A 280 9.73 -4.19 -7.16
N VAL A 281 10.73 -3.75 -6.38
CA VAL A 281 11.00 -2.31 -6.15
C VAL A 281 11.37 -1.58 -7.43
N GLU A 282 12.14 -2.21 -8.32
CA GLU A 282 12.51 -1.62 -9.61
C GLU A 282 11.27 -1.32 -10.46
N ASP A 283 10.38 -2.31 -10.60
CA ASP A 283 9.13 -2.15 -11.36
C ASP A 283 8.20 -1.12 -10.72
N VAL A 284 8.14 -1.05 -9.38
CA VAL A 284 7.40 0.00 -8.65
C VAL A 284 7.92 1.39 -9.00
N LEU A 285 9.25 1.60 -8.97
CA LEU A 285 9.85 2.89 -9.30
C LEU A 285 9.59 3.26 -10.77
N VAL A 286 9.70 2.31 -11.70
CA VAL A 286 9.43 2.55 -13.12
C VAL A 286 7.95 2.85 -13.34
N TYR A 287 7.03 2.08 -12.73
CA TYR A 287 5.59 2.31 -12.83
C TYR A 287 5.22 3.74 -12.40
N LEU A 288 5.70 4.18 -11.24
CA LEU A 288 5.39 5.51 -10.70
C LEU A 288 5.90 6.65 -11.59
N SER A 289 6.94 6.43 -12.40
CA SER A 289 7.43 7.42 -13.37
C SER A 289 6.44 7.72 -14.51
N HIS A 290 5.51 6.81 -14.78
CA HIS A 290 4.55 6.90 -15.87
C HIS A 290 3.15 7.42 -15.46
N VAL A 291 2.87 7.62 -14.17
CA VAL A 291 1.56 8.10 -13.67
C VAL A 291 1.52 9.63 -13.60
N LYS A 292 1.15 10.34 -14.67
CA LYS A 292 1.35 11.79 -14.82
C LYS A 292 0.46 12.66 -13.94
N ASP A 293 -0.79 12.28 -13.66
CA ASP A 293 -1.67 13.07 -12.81
C ASP A 293 -1.18 13.09 -11.34
N PRO A 294 -1.00 14.26 -10.70
CA PRO A 294 -0.51 14.34 -9.32
C PRO A 294 -1.36 13.59 -8.28
N SER A 295 -2.68 13.56 -8.44
CA SER A 295 -3.55 12.87 -7.48
C SER A 295 -3.47 11.36 -7.61
N SER A 296 -3.44 10.85 -8.84
CA SER A 296 -3.25 9.45 -9.19
C SER A 296 -1.86 8.97 -8.80
N PHE A 297 -0.84 9.82 -8.98
CA PHE A 297 0.52 9.57 -8.50
C PHE A 297 0.54 9.42 -6.98
N ASN A 298 -0.06 10.34 -6.22
CA ASN A 298 -0.12 10.24 -4.75
C ASN A 298 -0.85 8.98 -4.30
N PHE A 299 -1.98 8.66 -4.95
CA PHE A 299 -2.76 7.46 -4.69
C PHE A 299 -1.92 6.18 -4.87
N CYS A 300 -1.10 6.12 -5.92
CA CYS A 300 -0.20 5.00 -6.17
C CYS A 300 1.03 5.01 -5.24
N ALA A 301 1.66 6.17 -5.03
CA ALA A 301 2.94 6.29 -4.35
C ALA A 301 2.82 6.08 -2.83
N ILE A 302 1.76 6.59 -2.20
CA ILE A 302 1.59 6.54 -0.73
C ILE A 302 1.63 5.09 -0.19
N PRO A 303 0.85 4.14 -0.73
CA PRO A 303 0.94 2.74 -0.31
C PRO A 303 2.34 2.12 -0.51
N GLN A 304 3.02 2.47 -1.60
CA GLN A 304 4.34 1.91 -1.95
C GLN A 304 5.43 2.40 -0.99
N VAL A 305 5.42 3.69 -0.63
CA VAL A 305 6.37 4.21 0.37
C VAL A 305 6.09 3.70 1.79
N MET A 306 4.82 3.39 2.10
CA MET A 306 4.46 2.71 3.34
C MET A 306 4.94 1.27 3.36
N ALA A 307 4.86 0.57 2.22
CA ALA A 307 5.33 -0.79 2.09
C ALA A 307 6.86 -0.89 2.26
N VAL A 308 7.66 -0.05 1.61
CA VAL A 308 9.13 -0.08 1.82
C VAL A 308 9.52 0.29 3.27
N ALA A 309 8.80 1.21 3.90
CA ALA A 309 9.01 1.52 5.32
C ALA A 309 8.62 0.36 6.25
N THR A 310 7.58 -0.40 5.88
CA THR A 310 7.16 -1.60 6.60
C THR A 310 8.14 -2.75 6.38
N LEU A 311 8.66 -2.93 5.16
CA LEU A 311 9.72 -3.91 4.88
C LEU A 311 10.95 -3.65 5.74
N GLU A 312 11.36 -2.39 5.91
CA GLU A 312 12.43 -2.05 6.85
C GLU A 312 12.08 -2.42 8.29
N LEU A 313 10.85 -2.19 8.73
CA LEU A 313 10.42 -2.53 10.08
C LEU A 313 10.43 -4.05 10.34
N VAL A 314 9.99 -4.86 9.39
CA VAL A 314 9.93 -6.33 9.54
C VAL A 314 11.29 -6.99 9.32
N TYR A 315 12.16 -6.39 8.50
CA TYR A 315 13.49 -6.92 8.22
C TYR A 315 14.31 -7.10 9.51
N ASN A 316 14.89 -8.28 9.69
CA ASN A 316 15.71 -8.64 10.86
C ASN A 316 15.04 -8.27 12.21
N ASN A 317 13.72 -8.45 12.32
CA ASN A 317 12.93 -8.09 13.50
C ASN A 317 12.16 -9.31 14.05
N PRO A 318 12.56 -9.85 15.21
CA PRO A 318 11.90 -11.02 15.79
C PRO A 318 10.46 -10.76 16.26
N ASN A 319 10.09 -9.51 16.51
CA ASN A 319 8.74 -9.19 17.02
C ASN A 319 7.63 -9.58 16.04
N VAL A 320 7.93 -9.64 14.73
CA VAL A 320 6.98 -10.09 13.69
C VAL A 320 6.42 -11.49 13.98
N LEU A 321 7.19 -12.35 14.65
CA LEU A 321 6.77 -13.70 14.99
C LEU A 321 5.75 -13.76 16.14
N TYR A 322 5.61 -12.67 16.90
CA TYR A 322 4.87 -12.66 18.16
C TYR A 322 3.78 -11.57 18.22
N GLU A 323 3.91 -10.51 17.42
CA GLU A 323 2.98 -9.37 17.42
C GLU A 323 2.88 -8.72 16.04
N ASN A 324 1.79 -7.98 15.81
CA ASN A 324 1.64 -7.19 14.59
C ASN A 324 2.42 -5.87 14.71
N VAL A 325 3.58 -5.81 14.06
CA VAL A 325 4.44 -4.63 14.04
C VAL A 325 3.91 -3.57 13.07
N LYS A 326 3.82 -2.31 13.51
CA LYS A 326 3.27 -1.21 12.69
C LYS A 326 4.18 0.00 12.67
N ILE A 327 4.26 0.66 11.52
CA ILE A 327 4.89 1.97 11.42
C ILE A 327 4.14 2.97 12.30
N ARG A 328 4.88 3.89 12.94
CA ARG A 328 4.29 4.94 13.78
C ARG A 328 3.45 5.89 12.93
N ARG A 329 2.37 6.42 13.51
CA ARG A 329 1.49 7.39 12.83
C ARG A 329 2.24 8.65 12.38
N GLY A 330 3.19 9.11 13.17
CA GLY A 330 4.01 10.26 12.82
C GLY A 330 4.92 9.99 11.62
N THR A 331 5.53 8.80 11.56
CA THR A 331 6.24 8.31 10.37
C THR A 331 5.31 8.25 9.15
N THR A 332 4.09 7.73 9.28
CA THR A 332 3.06 7.76 8.21
C THR A 332 2.81 9.18 7.70
N CYS A 333 2.67 10.17 8.57
CA CYS A 333 2.50 11.57 8.15
C CYS A 333 3.69 12.09 7.34
N LYS A 334 4.93 11.77 7.77
CA LYS A 334 6.15 12.15 7.03
C LYS A 334 6.19 11.50 5.65
N LEU A 335 5.86 10.22 5.56
CA LEU A 335 5.81 9.50 4.29
C LEU A 335 4.82 10.16 3.32
N ILE A 336 3.58 10.41 3.77
CA ILE A 336 2.55 11.05 2.94
C ILE A 336 2.99 12.43 2.43
N LEU A 337 3.62 13.25 3.29
CA LEU A 337 4.08 14.58 2.89
C LEU A 337 5.22 14.53 1.88
N ASN A 338 6.16 13.60 2.07
CA ASN A 338 7.38 13.50 1.27
C ASN A 338 7.21 12.67 -0.01
N SER A 339 6.13 11.89 -0.14
CA SER A 339 5.87 11.05 -1.32
C SER A 339 5.02 11.73 -2.39
N ARG A 340 4.88 13.06 -2.34
CA ARG A 340 4.03 13.82 -3.27
C ARG A 340 4.67 14.11 -4.62
N THR A 341 5.98 13.91 -4.73
CA THR A 341 6.75 14.11 -5.95
C THR A 341 7.59 12.87 -6.20
N TYR A 342 7.91 12.58 -7.46
CA TYR A 342 8.74 11.43 -7.82
C TYR A 342 10.15 11.47 -7.21
N PRO A 343 10.87 12.61 -7.16
CA PRO A 343 12.12 12.71 -6.40
C PRO A 343 11.95 12.37 -4.93
N GLY A 344 10.85 12.81 -4.32
CA GLY A 344 10.52 12.51 -2.92
C GLY A 344 10.35 11.02 -2.67
N VAL A 345 9.62 10.32 -3.55
CA VAL A 345 9.47 8.85 -3.51
C VAL A 345 10.82 8.15 -3.63
N VAL A 346 11.63 8.48 -4.65
CA VAL A 346 12.95 7.85 -4.86
C VAL A 346 13.85 8.06 -3.63
N ASN A 347 13.82 9.25 -3.02
CA ASN A 347 14.55 9.52 -1.79
C ASN A 347 14.08 8.67 -0.60
N ILE A 348 12.77 8.44 -0.47
CA ILE A 348 12.22 7.57 0.56
C ILE A 348 12.68 6.12 0.34
N PHE A 349 12.56 5.59 -0.88
CA PHE A 349 13.04 4.25 -1.19
C PHE A 349 14.53 4.11 -0.89
N ARG A 350 15.37 5.03 -1.37
CA ARG A 350 16.80 5.07 -1.07
C ARG A 350 17.08 5.08 0.43
N HIS A 351 16.33 5.88 1.20
CA HIS A 351 16.49 5.96 2.66
C HIS A 351 16.21 4.61 3.35
N TYR A 352 15.09 3.97 3.05
CA TYR A 352 14.72 2.70 3.70
C TYR A 352 15.57 1.52 3.21
N LEU A 353 15.95 1.49 1.94
CA LEU A 353 16.90 0.50 1.40
C LEU A 353 18.23 0.55 2.15
N ARG A 354 18.78 1.75 2.38
CA ARG A 354 20.00 1.94 3.19
C ARG A 354 19.83 1.47 4.62
N LYS A 355 18.68 1.75 5.24
CA LYS A 355 18.40 1.27 6.60
C LYS A 355 18.34 -0.26 6.68
N ILE A 356 17.74 -0.93 5.70
CA ILE A 356 17.75 -2.40 5.59
C ILE A 356 19.21 -2.89 5.45
N HIS A 357 19.99 -2.28 4.56
CA HIS A 357 21.39 -2.64 4.37
C HIS A 357 22.21 -2.50 5.68
N HIS A 358 22.07 -1.38 6.39
CA HIS A 358 22.77 -1.15 7.67
C HIS A 358 22.34 -2.09 8.81
N ARG A 359 21.13 -2.67 8.75
CA ARG A 359 20.63 -3.65 9.72
C ARG A 359 20.95 -5.11 9.33
N SER A 360 21.58 -5.31 8.17
CA SER A 360 21.92 -6.65 7.68
C SER A 360 23.01 -7.27 8.54
N ASN A 361 22.81 -8.52 8.94
CA ASN A 361 23.73 -9.28 9.78
C ASN A 361 24.53 -10.26 8.93
N VAL A 362 25.85 -10.31 9.09
CA VAL A 362 26.75 -11.25 8.39
C VAL A 362 26.47 -12.71 8.70
N GLU A 363 25.80 -13.01 9.82
CA GLU A 363 25.35 -14.36 10.17
C GLU A 363 24.08 -14.80 9.42
N ASP A 364 23.44 -13.88 8.69
CA ASP A 364 22.25 -14.21 7.91
C ASP A 364 22.64 -14.98 6.63
N PRO A 365 21.98 -16.12 6.31
CA PRO A 365 22.27 -16.90 5.11
C PRO A 365 22.12 -16.10 3.80
N HIS A 366 21.23 -15.09 3.80
CA HIS A 366 20.93 -14.24 2.65
C HIS A 366 21.68 -12.91 2.68
N TYR A 367 22.64 -12.71 3.59
CA TYR A 367 23.40 -11.46 3.74
C TYR A 367 23.95 -10.94 2.40
N PHE A 368 24.59 -11.81 1.63
CA PHE A 368 25.19 -11.46 0.34
C PHE A 368 24.14 -11.08 -0.71
N GLU A 369 23.07 -11.88 -0.82
CA GLU A 369 22.01 -11.66 -1.81
C GLU A 369 21.23 -10.36 -1.55
N ILE A 370 20.96 -10.08 -0.28
CA ILE A 370 20.34 -8.82 0.17
C ILE A 370 21.25 -7.64 -0.16
N GLY A 371 22.55 -7.75 0.14
CA GLY A 371 23.53 -6.71 -0.19
C GLY A 371 23.59 -6.41 -1.69
N LEU A 372 23.63 -7.45 -2.53
CA LEU A 372 23.60 -7.30 -3.99
C LEU A 372 22.30 -6.65 -4.48
N LYS A 373 21.15 -7.11 -3.97
CA LYS A 373 19.84 -6.59 -4.36
C LYS A 373 19.72 -5.11 -4.01
N ILE A 374 20.05 -4.75 -2.77
CA ILE A 374 19.99 -3.35 -2.32
C ILE A 374 20.98 -2.49 -3.10
N GLY A 375 22.21 -2.96 -3.33
CA GLY A 375 23.20 -2.25 -4.14
C GLY A 375 22.68 -1.92 -5.54
N LYS A 376 22.03 -2.89 -6.22
CA LYS A 376 21.37 -2.65 -7.52
C LYS A 376 20.27 -1.60 -7.41
N LEU A 377 19.40 -1.70 -6.40
CA LEU A 377 18.28 -0.76 -6.23
C LEU A 377 18.75 0.66 -5.88
N GLU A 378 19.79 0.80 -5.06
CA GLU A 378 20.41 2.11 -4.78
C GLU A 378 21.00 2.72 -6.04
N GLN A 379 21.67 1.91 -6.86
CA GLN A 379 22.20 2.38 -8.15
C GLN A 379 21.08 2.85 -9.08
N ILE A 380 19.92 2.18 -9.10
CA ILE A 380 18.74 2.64 -9.84
C ILE A 380 18.24 3.99 -9.32
N CYS A 381 18.12 4.15 -8.00
CA CYS A 381 17.76 5.45 -7.39
C CYS A 381 18.74 6.57 -7.81
N ASP A 382 20.04 6.27 -7.85
CA ASP A 382 21.08 7.22 -8.26
C ASP A 382 21.07 7.49 -9.78
N MET A 383 20.69 6.51 -10.61
CA MET A 383 20.50 6.74 -12.05
C MET A 383 19.27 7.62 -12.34
N LEU A 384 18.20 7.50 -11.56
CA LEU A 384 17.00 8.36 -11.61
C LEU A 384 17.32 9.80 -11.19
N TYR A 385 17.93 9.94 -10.01
CA TYR A 385 18.28 11.21 -9.37
C TYR A 385 19.71 11.17 -8.83
N PRO A 386 20.72 11.43 -9.68
CA PRO A 386 22.12 11.44 -9.27
C PRO A 386 22.40 12.61 -8.32
N ASP A 387 23.30 12.41 -7.35
CA ASP A 387 23.76 13.48 -6.48
C ASP A 387 24.52 14.52 -7.34
N PRO A 388 24.05 15.79 -7.42
CA PRO A 388 24.72 16.82 -8.20
C PRO A 388 26.18 17.03 -7.81
N LYS A 389 26.56 16.74 -6.57
CA LYS A 389 27.96 16.87 -6.08
C LYS A 389 28.90 15.81 -6.64
N LEU A 390 28.35 14.67 -7.07
CA LEU A 390 29.11 13.55 -7.61
C LEU A 390 29.21 13.59 -9.13
N ILE A 391 28.51 14.51 -9.79
CA ILE A 391 28.57 14.70 -11.24
C ILE A 391 29.76 15.61 -11.56
N PRO A 392 30.75 15.16 -12.37
CA PRO A 392 31.86 16.01 -12.76
C PRO A 392 31.38 17.24 -13.54
N PRO A 393 32.02 18.42 -13.38
CA PRO A 393 31.65 19.63 -14.11
C PRO A 393 31.62 19.40 -15.64
N GLY A 394 30.52 19.77 -16.29
CA GLY A 394 30.34 19.63 -17.74
C GLY A 394 29.84 18.27 -18.23
N VAL A 395 29.63 17.29 -17.33
CA VAL A 395 29.07 15.98 -17.70
C VAL A 395 27.54 16.01 -17.62
N THR A 396 26.88 15.65 -18.71
CA THR A 396 25.44 15.36 -18.73
C THR A 396 25.22 13.88 -18.48
N VAL A 397 24.54 13.53 -17.40
CA VAL A 397 24.17 12.13 -17.11
C VAL A 397 22.95 11.77 -17.96
N THR A 398 23.14 10.86 -18.93
CA THR A 398 22.07 10.33 -19.78
C THR A 398 21.99 8.82 -19.61
N ASN A 399 20.84 8.32 -19.17
CA ASN A 399 20.50 6.90 -19.10
C ASN A 399 18.98 6.74 -19.19
N SER A 400 18.49 5.53 -19.45
CA SER A 400 17.05 5.26 -19.61
C SER A 400 16.22 5.67 -18.39
N TYR A 401 16.70 5.42 -17.17
CA TYR A 401 16.00 5.87 -15.95
C TYR A 401 15.95 7.40 -15.85
N ARG A 402 17.00 8.09 -16.28
CA ARG A 402 17.02 9.56 -16.25
C ARG A 402 15.96 10.15 -17.17
N GLU A 403 15.71 9.55 -18.33
CA GLU A 403 14.64 9.96 -19.25
C GLU A 403 13.25 9.82 -18.59
N LEU A 404 13.03 8.73 -17.86
CA LEU A 404 11.81 8.53 -17.07
C LEU A 404 11.61 9.64 -16.04
N ALA A 405 12.65 9.97 -15.27
CA ALA A 405 12.62 11.02 -14.26
C ALA A 405 12.38 12.42 -14.88
N VAL A 406 12.97 12.70 -16.05
CA VAL A 406 12.79 13.97 -16.77
C VAL A 406 11.36 14.12 -17.30
N SER A 407 10.72 13.02 -17.72
CA SER A 407 9.34 13.06 -18.22
C SER A 407 8.31 13.65 -17.23
N ARG A 408 8.62 13.62 -15.93
CA ARG A 408 7.77 14.16 -14.87
C ARG A 408 8.23 15.50 -14.30
N SER A 409 9.41 16.00 -14.68
CA SER A 409 10.08 17.07 -13.94
C SER A 409 9.26 18.35 -13.82
N GLN A 410 8.49 18.70 -14.86
CA GLN A 410 7.62 19.88 -14.85
C GLN A 410 6.46 19.74 -13.84
N ILE A 411 5.83 18.56 -13.80
CA ILE A 411 4.70 18.26 -12.90
C ILE A 411 5.18 18.24 -11.45
N ASP A 412 6.31 17.58 -11.20
CA ASP A 412 6.90 17.48 -9.87
C ASP A 412 7.40 18.84 -9.37
N ALA A 413 7.94 19.70 -10.25
CA ALA A 413 8.35 21.06 -9.89
C ALA A 413 7.16 21.94 -9.45
N ALA A 414 6.07 21.93 -10.21
CA ALA A 414 4.85 22.66 -9.84
C ALA A 414 4.27 22.16 -8.50
N THR A 415 4.33 20.86 -8.27
CA THR A 415 3.90 20.26 -7.00
C THR A 415 4.83 20.66 -5.84
N GLN A 416 6.14 20.75 -6.10
CA GLN A 416 7.14 21.14 -5.10
C GLN A 416 6.93 22.57 -4.61
N GLU A 417 6.59 23.52 -5.49
CA GLU A 417 6.29 24.90 -5.08
C GLU A 417 5.15 24.98 -4.06
N VAL A 418 4.10 24.17 -4.24
CA VAL A 418 2.98 24.08 -3.30
C VAL A 418 3.44 23.48 -1.96
N ILE A 419 4.25 22.42 -2.00
CA ILE A 419 4.80 21.77 -0.80
C ILE A 419 5.67 22.75 -0.01
N ASP A 420 6.53 23.50 -0.69
CA ASP A 420 7.43 24.46 -0.06
C ASP A 420 6.65 25.60 0.61
N LEU A 421 5.59 26.08 -0.03
CA LEU A 421 4.70 27.08 0.56
C LEU A 421 3.96 26.56 1.81
N GLU A 422 3.45 25.32 1.76
CA GLU A 422 2.81 24.66 2.91
C GLU A 422 3.82 24.49 4.07
N ALA A 423 5.03 24.03 3.76
CA ALA A 423 6.11 23.83 4.73
C ALA A 423 6.54 25.15 5.36
N PHE A 424 6.69 26.21 4.57
CA PHE A 424 7.02 27.55 5.05
C PHE A 424 5.98 28.06 6.04
N LYS A 425 4.69 27.96 5.71
CA LYS A 425 3.59 28.37 6.59
C LYS A 425 3.57 27.55 7.89
N CYS A 426 3.79 26.24 7.80
CA CYS A 426 3.86 25.38 8.99
C CYS A 426 5.06 25.75 9.88
N ASN A 427 6.24 25.96 9.29
CA ASN A 427 7.45 26.37 10.01
C ASN A 427 7.25 27.69 10.75
N LEU A 428 6.61 28.67 10.10
CA LEU A 428 6.33 29.97 10.70
C LEU A 428 5.44 29.84 11.95
N THR A 429 4.37 29.04 11.85
CA THR A 429 3.45 28.84 12.99
C THR A 429 4.08 28.03 14.12
N VAL A 430 4.77 26.92 13.80
CA VAL A 430 5.47 26.13 14.82
C VAL A 430 6.57 26.96 15.49
N GLY A 431 7.33 27.72 14.71
CA GLY A 431 8.35 28.64 15.23
C GLY A 431 7.75 29.70 16.17
N ALA A 432 6.64 30.33 15.80
CA ALA A 432 5.95 31.29 16.66
C ALA A 432 5.49 30.66 17.98
N VAL A 433 4.93 29.45 17.95
CA VAL A 433 4.50 28.72 19.17
C VAL A 433 5.70 28.41 20.07
N VAL A 434 6.81 27.94 19.49
CA VAL A 434 8.03 27.64 20.26
C VAL A 434 8.59 28.91 20.93
N VAL A 435 8.60 30.04 20.22
CA VAL A 435 9.04 31.33 20.79
C VAL A 435 8.14 31.77 21.95
N VAL A 436 6.81 31.64 21.81
CA VAL A 436 5.86 31.98 22.89
C VAL A 436 6.06 31.07 24.10
N LEU A 437 6.20 29.75 23.89
CA LEU A 437 6.46 28.81 24.99
C LEU A 437 7.78 29.09 25.69
N ALA A 438 8.85 29.38 24.92
CA ALA A 438 10.14 29.75 25.48
C ALA A 438 10.06 31.04 26.31
N ALA A 439 9.30 32.04 25.86
CA ALA A 439 9.05 33.28 26.61
C ALA A 439 8.30 33.00 27.92
N ILE A 440 7.26 32.15 27.89
CA ILE A 440 6.52 31.76 29.09
C ILE A 440 7.43 31.04 30.09
N VAL A 441 8.20 30.04 29.64
CA VAL A 441 9.14 29.31 30.50
C VAL A 441 10.18 30.25 31.09
N TYR A 442 10.75 31.15 30.27
CA TYR A 442 11.69 32.15 30.75
C TYR A 442 11.09 33.05 31.83
N THR A 443 9.85 33.54 31.63
CA THR A 443 9.17 34.35 32.65
C THR A 443 8.87 33.57 33.93
N CYS A 444 8.47 32.31 33.84
CA CYS A 444 8.22 31.47 35.02
C CYS A 444 9.49 31.15 35.80
N VAL A 445 10.60 30.84 35.11
CA VAL A 445 11.90 30.57 35.75
C VAL A 445 12.51 31.84 36.32
N SER A 446 12.32 32.99 35.67
CA SER A 446 12.82 34.28 36.18
C SER A 446 12.00 34.83 37.35
N SER A 447 10.82 34.26 37.61
CA SER A 447 9.93 34.65 38.72
C SER A 447 10.03 33.70 39.93
N LEU A 448 10.83 32.64 39.83
CA LEU A 448 11.22 31.71 40.90
C LEU A 448 12.60 32.13 41.44
#